data_AF-A0A8S9G9L9-F1
#
_entry.id   AF-A0A8S9G9L9-F1
#
_cell.length_a   1.000
_cell.length_b   1.000
_cell.length_c   1.000
_cell.angle_alpha   90.00
_cell.angle_beta   90.00
_cell.angle_gamma   90.00
#
_symmetry.space_group_name_H-M   'P 1'
#
loop_
_entity.id
_entity.type
_entity.pdbx_description
1 polymer ?
#
loop_
_entity_poly.entity_id
_entity_poly.type
_entity_poly.pdbx_seq_one_letter_code
_entity_poly.pdbx_strand_id
1 'polypeptide(L)'
;MLFLSEGSTHADLVAMAQEDYNLDMNTESVELTYSLHQMAPDLPPIHVTSDRKVRNLLEITKTHEVRLAVDDLHGSLLVNAETYMETVSNCYML
;
A
#
# COMPACT_ATOMS: atom_id res chain seq x y z
N MET A 1 1.92 -8.51 -5.93
CA MET A 1 0.70 -8.77 -5.12
C MET A 1 1.13 -8.81 -3.68
N LEU A 2 0.59 -7.96 -2.81
CA LEU A 2 1.06 -7.84 -1.44
C LEU A 2 0.26 -8.72 -0.49
N PHE A 3 0.96 -9.55 0.28
CA PHE A 3 0.35 -10.49 1.23
C PHE A 3 0.42 -9.93 2.64
N LEU A 4 -0.76 -9.69 3.24
CA LEU A 4 -0.86 -9.19 4.61
C LEU A 4 -1.34 -10.26 5.57
N SER A 5 -0.67 -10.33 6.72
CA SER A 5 -1.04 -11.12 7.89
C SER A 5 -1.60 -10.21 8.99
N GLU A 6 -2.28 -10.75 10.00
CA GLU A 6 -2.79 -9.92 11.12
C GLU A 6 -1.68 -9.22 11.93
N GLY A 7 -0.44 -9.71 11.83
CA GLY A 7 0.73 -9.10 12.43
C GLY A 7 1.45 -8.09 11.54
N SER A 8 1.04 -7.93 10.28
CA SER A 8 1.73 -7.06 9.33
C SER A 8 1.70 -5.60 9.77
N THR A 9 2.87 -4.98 9.71
CA THR A 9 3.13 -3.59 10.07
C THR A 9 3.22 -2.71 8.84
N HIS A 10 3.25 -1.40 9.05
CA HIS A 10 3.53 -0.44 7.99
C HIS A 10 4.92 -0.67 7.39
N ALA A 11 5.91 -1.02 8.22
CA ALA A 11 7.26 -1.32 7.75
C ALA A 11 7.29 -2.55 6.84
N ASP A 12 6.50 -3.59 7.13
CA ASP A 12 6.43 -4.78 6.27
C ASP A 12 5.86 -4.44 4.89
N LEU A 13 4.80 -3.64 4.86
CA LEU A 13 4.19 -3.15 3.61
C LEU A 13 5.17 -2.34 2.76
N VAL A 14 5.92 -1.44 3.40
CA VAL A 14 6.97 -0.65 2.75
C VAL A 14 8.07 -1.55 2.20
N ALA A 15 8.57 -2.50 3.01
CA ALA A 15 9.64 -3.40 2.60
C ALA A 15 9.22 -4.28 1.41
N MET A 16 8.00 -4.83 1.42
CA MET A 16 7.49 -5.63 0.30
C MET A 16 7.33 -4.79 -0.97
N ALA A 17 6.82 -3.56 -0.86
CA ALA A 17 6.71 -2.66 -2.00
C ALA A 17 8.10 -2.30 -2.57
N GLN A 18 9.06 -2.01 -1.70
CA GLN A 18 10.44 -1.74 -2.12
C GLN A 18 11.08 -2.96 -2.79
N GLU A 19 10.84 -4.17 -2.28
CA GLU A 19 11.34 -5.41 -2.88
C GLU A 19 10.71 -5.68 -4.25
N ASP A 20 9.38 -5.60 -4.36
CA ASP A 20 8.64 -5.85 -5.61
C ASP A 20 9.05 -4.87 -6.73
N TYR A 21 9.31 -3.60 -6.38
CA TYR A 21 9.70 -2.55 -7.32
C TYR A 21 11.21 -2.31 -7.41
N ASN A 22 12.04 -3.10 -6.73
CA ASN A 22 13.50 -2.93 -6.63
C ASN A 22 13.94 -1.50 -6.24
N LEU A 23 13.18 -0.87 -5.35
CA LEU A 23 13.44 0.47 -4.86
C LEU A 23 14.58 0.47 -3.82
N ASP A 24 15.40 1.52 -3.81
CA ASP A 24 16.51 1.64 -2.87
C ASP A 24 15.97 1.95 -1.46
N MET A 25 15.96 0.92 -0.61
CA MET A 25 15.54 1.00 0.80
C MET A 25 16.26 2.08 1.62
N ASN A 26 17.40 2.61 1.16
CA ASN A 26 18.16 3.65 1.85
C ASN A 26 17.86 5.09 1.40
N THR A 27 17.29 5.28 0.21
CA THR A 27 17.11 6.62 -0.38
C THR A 27 15.71 6.91 -0.91
N GLU A 28 14.92 5.87 -1.19
CA GLU A 28 13.57 5.98 -1.73
C GLU A 28 12.54 5.72 -0.64
N SER A 29 11.77 6.77 -0.33
CA SER A 29 10.58 6.63 0.50
C SER A 29 9.39 6.30 -0.39
N VAL A 30 8.73 5.18 -0.10
CA VAL A 30 7.46 4.85 -0.76
C VAL A 30 6.29 5.47 -0.01
N GLU A 31 5.34 5.98 -0.76
CA GLU A 31 4.03 6.37 -0.26
C GLU A 31 3.01 5.29 -0.66
N LEU A 32 2.25 4.84 0.33
CA LEU A 32 1.27 3.77 0.16
C LEU A 32 -0.13 4.35 0.34
N THR A 33 -0.99 4.20 -0.65
CA THR A 33 -2.32 4.82 -0.67
C THR A 33 -3.36 3.82 -1.14
N TYR A 34 -4.50 3.68 -0.47
CA TYR A 34 -5.61 2.87 -1.00
C TYR A 34 -6.87 3.70 -1.21
N SER A 35 -7.68 3.32 -2.19
CA SER A 35 -8.97 3.95 -2.45
C SER A 35 -10.10 2.95 -2.27
N LEU A 36 -11.23 3.42 -1.75
CA LEU A 36 -12.44 2.62 -1.57
C LEU A 36 -13.45 2.88 -2.69
N HIS A 37 -12.98 3.19 -3.90
CA HIS A 37 -13.83 3.68 -4.99
C HIS A 37 -15.04 2.79 -5.30
N GLN A 38 -14.95 1.48 -5.07
CA GLN A 38 -16.08 0.55 -5.27
C GLN A 38 -17.19 0.70 -4.20
N MET A 39 -16.83 1.07 -2.97
CA MET A 39 -17.79 1.24 -1.87
C MET A 39 -18.19 2.71 -1.67
N ALA A 40 -17.25 3.62 -1.92
CA ALA A 40 -17.40 5.04 -1.66
C ALA A 40 -16.50 5.84 -2.63
N PRO A 41 -16.95 6.07 -3.87
CA PRO A 41 -16.17 6.75 -4.91
C PRO A 41 -15.86 8.22 -4.60
N ASP A 42 -16.66 8.85 -3.75
CA ASP A 42 -16.47 10.25 -3.36
C ASP A 42 -15.41 10.42 -2.25
N LEU A 43 -14.92 9.32 -1.67
CA LEU A 43 -13.89 9.38 -0.63
C LEU A 43 -12.50 9.55 -1.25
N PRO A 44 -11.68 10.47 -0.71
CA PRO A 44 -10.30 10.63 -1.16
C PRO A 44 -9.49 9.36 -0.83
N PRO A 45 -8.40 9.10 -1.57
CA PRO A 45 -7.43 8.07 -1.22
C PRO A 45 -6.93 8.21 0.20
N ILE A 46 -6.72 7.08 0.87
CA ILE A 46 -6.28 7.00 2.25
C ILE A 46 -4.81 6.56 2.28
N HIS A 47 -3.94 7.44 2.78
CA HIS A 47 -2.52 7.14 2.97
C HIS A 47 -2.32 6.16 4.12
N VAL A 48 -1.62 5.06 3.89
CA VAL A 48 -1.21 4.07 4.89
C VAL A 48 0.11 4.53 5.50
N THR A 49 0.05 5.27 6.61
CA THR A 49 1.22 5.90 7.26
C THR A 49 1.53 5.35 8.65
N SER A 50 0.80 4.32 9.09
CA SER A 50 0.98 3.70 10.41
C SER A 50 0.35 2.32 10.49
N ASP A 51 0.83 1.50 11.44
CA ASP A 51 0.31 0.14 11.69
C ASP A 51 -1.19 0.12 11.98
N ARG A 52 -1.72 1.17 12.61
CA ARG A 52 -3.16 1.30 12.84
C ARG A 52 -3.93 1.36 11.51
N LYS A 53 -3.40 2.05 10.51
CA LYS A 53 -4.02 2.10 9.17
C LYS A 53 -3.84 0.80 8.41
N VAL A 54 -2.74 0.07 8.64
CA VAL A 54 -2.55 -1.29 8.12
C VAL A 54 -3.61 -2.24 8.67
N ARG A 55 -3.92 -2.17 9.97
CA ARG A 55 -5.02 -2.94 10.56
C ARG A 55 -6.38 -2.59 9.97
N ASN A 56 -6.64 -1.30 9.74
CA ASN A 56 -7.87 -0.90 9.05
C ASN A 56 -7.95 -1.48 7.63
N LEU A 57 -6.85 -1.44 6.88
CA LEU A 57 -6.76 -2.03 5.55
C LEU A 57 -7.01 -3.55 5.60
N LEU A 58 -6.40 -4.26 6.56
CA LEU A 58 -6.61 -5.69 6.79
C LEU A 58 -8.08 -6.05 7.06
N GLU A 59 -8.79 -5.24 7.84
CA GLU A 59 -10.22 -5.47 8.10
C GLU A 59 -11.07 -5.26 6.84
N ILE A 60 -10.71 -4.29 6.00
CA ILE A 60 -11.41 -4.05 4.73
C ILE A 60 -11.14 -5.22 3.76
N THR A 61 -9.89 -5.69 3.67
CA THR A 61 -9.51 -6.78 2.75
C THR A 61 -10.12 -8.13 3.10
N LYS A 62 -10.61 -8.33 4.33
CA LYS A 62 -11.39 -9.51 4.72
C LYS A 62 -12.73 -9.62 3.98
N THR A 63 -13.28 -8.49 3.52
CA THR A 63 -14.64 -8.42 2.95
C THR A 63 -14.67 -7.87 1.53
N HIS A 64 -13.65 -7.14 1.12
CA HIS A 64 -13.58 -6.45 -0.16
C HIS A 64 -12.18 -6.56 -0.77
N GLU A 65 -12.08 -6.60 -2.09
CA GLU A 65 -10.80 -6.46 -2.76
C GLU A 65 -10.33 -4.99 -2.66
N VAL A 66 -9.10 -4.77 -2.23
CA VAL A 66 -8.51 -3.42 -2.14
C VAL A 66 -7.29 -3.34 -3.03
N ARG A 67 -7.23 -2.26 -3.81
CA ARG A 67 -6.07 -1.89 -4.62
C ARG A 67 -5.26 -0.84 -3.87
N LEU A 68 -3.98 -1.13 -3.69
CA LEU A 68 -2.99 -0.24 -3.10
C LEU A 68 -2.18 0.41 -4.21
N ALA A 69 -2.17 1.73 -4.22
CA ALA A 69 -1.21 2.54 -4.96
C ALA A 69 0.09 2.60 -4.16
N VAL A 70 1.20 2.31 -4.84
CA VAL A 70 2.56 2.48 -4.36
C VAL A 70 3.16 3.59 -5.20
N ASP A 71 3.43 4.72 -4.56
CA ASP A 71 4.04 5.87 -5.19
C ASP A 71 5.50 5.94 -4.72
N ASP A 72 6.44 5.89 -5.66
CA ASP A 72 7.84 6.17 -5.34
C ASP A 72 8.04 7.68 -5.19
N LEU A 73 8.38 8.09 -3.96
CA LEU A 73 8.76 9.45 -3.65
C LEU A 73 10.28 9.57 -3.75
N HIS A 74 10.82 9.44 -4.96
CA HIS A 74 12.20 9.84 -5.25
C HIS A 74 12.38 11.29 -4.77
N GLY A 75 13.42 11.55 -3.97
CA GLY A 75 13.70 12.87 -3.37
C GLY A 75 14.00 14.02 -4.34
N SER A 76 13.59 13.94 -5.61
CA SER A 76 13.74 15.01 -6.60
C SER A 76 12.37 15.47 -7.09
N LEU A 77 12.06 16.73 -6.78
CA LEU A 77 11.13 17.53 -7.56
C LEU A 77 11.36 17.27 -9.06
N LEU A 78 10.31 16.84 -9.78
CA LEU A 78 10.16 16.85 -11.24
C LEU A 78 10.50 15.61 -12.09
N VAL A 79 10.61 14.40 -11.54
CA VAL A 79 10.67 13.19 -12.39
C VAL A 79 9.74 12.11 -11.87
N ASN A 80 8.62 11.96 -12.57
CA ASN A 80 7.83 10.74 -12.69
C ASN A 80 7.59 9.96 -11.38
N ALA A 81 6.65 10.42 -10.54
CA ALA A 81 6.06 9.52 -9.56
C ALA A 81 5.36 8.40 -10.36
N GLU A 82 6.00 7.24 -10.48
CA GLU A 82 5.37 6.06 -11.05
C GLU A 82 4.45 5.49 -9.98
N THR A 83 3.14 5.67 -10.17
CA THR A 83 2.13 5.04 -9.33
C THR A 83 1.97 3.59 -9.78
N TYR A 84 2.46 2.67 -8.98
CA TYR A 84 2.24 1.25 -9.20
C TYR A 84 1.00 0.76 -8.45
N MET A 85 0.21 -0.13 -9.04
CA MET A 85 -1.05 -0.60 -8.46
C MET A 85 -0.94 -2.07 -8.07
N GLU A 86 -0.94 -2.33 -6.77
CA GLU A 86 -0.89 -3.67 -6.19
C GLU A 86 -2.26 -4.13 -5.69
N THR A 87 -2.59 -5.41 -5.93
CA THR A 87 -3.72 -6.05 -5.24
C THR A 87 -3.23 -6.51 -3.88
N VAL A 88 -3.98 -6.15 -2.83
CA VAL A 88 -3.70 -6.59 -1.47
C VAL A 88 -4.53 -7.82 -1.16
N SER A 89 -3.88 -8.93 -0.81
CA SER A 89 -4.55 -10.14 -0.35
C SER A 89 -4.28 -10.38 1.12
N ASN A 90 -5.34 -10.74 1.84
CA ASN A 90 -5.22 -11.25 3.19
C ASN A 90 -4.79 -12.73 3.12
N CYS A 91 -3.71 -13.11 3.80
CA CYS A 91 -3.18 -14.49 3.81
C CYS A 91 -4.18 -15.54 4.31
N TYR A 92 -5.24 -15.13 5.02
CA TYR A 92 -6.28 -16.05 5.50
C TYR A 92 -7.33 -16.43 4.43
N MET A 93 -7.29 -15.84 3.24
CA MET A 93 -8.19 -16.15 2.13
C MET A 93 -7.57 -17.03 1.03
N LEU A 94 -6.37 -17.58 1.25
CA LEU A 94 -5.65 -18.46 0.31
C LEU A 94 -5.50 -19.89 0.84
#